data_AF-A0AA95DXX2-F1
#
_entry.id   AF-A0AA95DXX2-F1
#
_cell.length_a   1.000
_cell.length_b   1.000
_cell.length_c   1.000
_cell.angle_alpha   90.00
_cell.angle_beta   90.00
_cell.angle_gamma   90.00
#
_symmetry.space_group_name_H-M   'P 1'
#
loop_
_entity.id
_entity.type
_entity.pdbx_description
1 polymer ?
#
loop_
_entity_poly.entity_id
_entity_poly.type
_entity_poly.pdbx_seq_one_letter_code
_entity_poly.pdbx_strand_id
1 'polypeptide(L)'
;MMLGAVHEREYLKYWLKFGGIETLQSFGVTADLQGLKQILFTYFKLLKSAILYSETQDFIFTHATPLPHLPMDEQTDDSLRWRFIPLDGQNAHILYSSISPNVL
;
A
#
# COMPACT_ATOMS: atom_id res chain seq x y z
N MET A 1 -0.75 7.02 4.98
CA MET A 1 -0.70 7.30 6.44
C MET A 1 0.45 8.24 6.84
N MET A 2 1.74 7.93 6.63
CA MET A 2 2.85 8.84 6.97
C MET A 2 2.78 10.22 6.28
N LEU A 3 2.49 10.26 4.97
CA LEU A 3 2.38 11.53 4.23
C LEU A 3 1.27 12.43 4.79
N GLY A 4 0.14 11.85 5.21
CA GLY A 4 -0.97 12.58 5.84
C GLY A 4 -0.61 13.05 7.26
N ALA A 5 0.20 12.29 7.99
CA ALA A 5 0.63 12.62 9.35
C ALA A 5 1.44 13.93 9.45
N VAL A 6 2.01 14.40 8.35
CA VAL A 6 2.71 15.69 8.28
C VAL A 6 1.73 16.87 8.37
N HIS A 7 0.50 16.68 7.90
CA HIS A 7 -0.49 17.73 7.75
C HIS A 7 -1.61 17.65 8.80
N GLU A 8 -1.98 16.44 9.22
CA GLU A 8 -3.13 16.22 10.10
C GLU A 8 -2.77 15.35 11.31
N ARG A 9 -3.16 15.81 12.50
CA ARG A 9 -2.86 15.13 13.77
C ARG A 9 -3.52 13.76 13.89
N GLU A 10 -4.72 13.59 13.34
CA GLU A 10 -5.40 12.30 13.37
C GLU A 10 -4.64 11.25 12.57
N TYR A 11 -4.11 11.61 11.38
CA TYR A 11 -3.25 10.70 10.63
C TYR A 11 -1.96 10.36 11.37
N LEU A 12 -1.37 11.30 12.12
CA LEU A 12 -0.20 11.00 12.97
C LEU A 12 -0.56 9.97 14.03
N LYS A 13 -1.66 10.16 14.77
CA LYS A 13 -2.10 9.21 15.79
C LYS A 13 -2.34 7.81 15.22
N TYR A 14 -3.04 7.72 14.09
CA TYR A 14 -3.28 6.44 13.42
C TYR A 14 -1.98 5.82 12.91
N TRP A 15 -1.11 6.59 12.26
CA TRP A 15 0.14 6.08 11.72
C TRP A 15 1.06 5.55 12.82
N LEU A 16 1.19 6.27 13.95
CA LEU A 16 1.98 5.81 15.09
C LEU A 16 1.50 4.46 15.64
N LYS A 17 0.18 4.21 15.64
CA LYS A 17 -0.40 2.93 16.06
C LYS A 17 -0.06 1.77 15.11
N PHE A 18 0.17 2.05 13.83
CA PHE A 18 0.37 1.06 12.78
C PHE A 18 1.78 1.14 12.18
N GLY A 19 2.81 1.00 13.02
CA GLY A 19 4.21 0.91 12.59
C GLY A 19 4.97 2.24 12.54
N GLY A 20 4.31 3.38 12.79
CA GLY A 20 4.94 4.69 12.77
C GLY A 20 5.94 4.90 13.91
N ILE A 21 5.71 4.28 15.07
CA ILE A 21 6.64 4.34 16.22
C ILE A 21 7.96 3.68 15.84
N GLU A 22 7.91 2.44 15.36
CA GLU A 22 9.07 1.64 14.95
C GLU A 22 9.80 2.31 13.78
N THR A 23 9.04 2.89 12.84
CA THR A 23 9.61 3.66 11.72
C THR A 23 10.44 4.83 12.25
N LEU A 24 9.89 5.68 13.12
CA LEU A 24 10.61 6.83 13.69
C LEU A 24 11.82 6.39 14.52
N GLN A 25 11.68 5.33 15.32
CA GLN A 25 12.78 4.76 16.08
C GLN A 25 13.92 4.26 15.19
N SER A 26 13.63 3.73 13.99
CA SER A 26 14.67 3.31 13.03
C SER A 26 15.54 4.47 12.52
N PHE A 27 15.03 5.70 12.58
CA PHE A 27 15.77 6.92 12.27
C PHE A 27 16.45 7.55 13.51
N GLY A 28 16.30 6.94 14.69
CA GLY A 28 16.86 7.48 15.94
C GLY A 28 16.16 8.75 16.44
N VAL A 29 14.90 8.98 16.04
CA VAL A 29 14.12 10.17 16.43
C VAL A 29 12.96 9.81 17.36
N THR A 30 12.38 10.83 18.00
CA THR A 30 11.23 10.66 18.89
C THR A 30 9.99 10.17 18.12
N ALA A 31 9.16 9.34 18.75
CA ALA A 31 7.95 8.79 18.13
C ALA A 31 6.77 9.79 18.20
N ASP A 32 6.98 11.00 17.70
CA ASP A 32 6.01 12.09 17.71
C ASP A 32 6.14 12.99 16.47
N LEU A 33 5.38 14.09 16.45
CA LEU A 33 5.41 15.06 15.34
C LEU A 33 6.80 15.70 15.17
N GLN A 34 7.55 15.89 16.25
CA GLN A 34 8.87 16.52 16.17
C GLN A 34 9.91 15.56 15.60
N GLY A 35 9.82 14.27 15.90
CA GLY A 35 10.64 13.26 15.24
C GLY A 35 10.28 13.12 13.76
N LEU A 36 8.99 13.12 13.41
CA LEU A 36 8.56 13.08 12.01
C LEU A 36 9.13 14.25 11.19
N LYS A 37 9.22 15.45 11.77
CA LYS A 37 9.80 16.63 11.12
C LYS A 37 11.32 16.56 10.91
N GLN A 38 12.01 15.67 11.61
CA GLN A 38 13.45 15.45 11.44
C GLN A 38 13.77 14.48 10.29
N ILE A 39 12.77 13.76 9.78
CA ILE A 39 12.96 12.86 8.64
C ILE A 39 13.34 13.67 7.40
N LEU A 40 14.40 13.23 6.70
CA LEU A 40 14.89 13.92 5.51
C LEU A 40 13.82 13.94 4.41
N PHE A 41 13.70 15.09 3.74
CA PHE A 41 12.72 15.30 2.66
C PHE A 41 12.80 14.26 1.53
N THR A 42 13.98 13.69 1.29
CA THR A 42 14.19 12.61 0.29
C THR A 42 13.28 11.41 0.51
N TYR A 43 12.99 11.03 1.77
CA TYR A 43 12.07 9.92 2.06
C TYR A 43 10.62 10.28 1.73
N PHE A 44 10.21 11.52 1.98
CA PHE A 44 8.89 12.00 1.57
C PHE A 44 8.77 12.04 0.05
N LYS A 45 9.83 12.43 -0.66
CA LYS A 45 9.86 12.40 -2.13
C LYS A 45 9.73 10.97 -2.65
N LEU A 46 10.46 10.02 -2.07
CA LEU A 46 10.37 8.60 -2.42
C LEU A 46 8.94 8.08 -2.26
N LEU A 47 8.31 8.34 -1.11
CA LEU A 47 6.93 7.91 -0.85
C LEU A 47 5.92 8.56 -1.81
N LYS A 48 6.13 9.83 -2.18
CA LYS A 48 5.28 10.53 -3.16
C LYS A 48 5.48 10.03 -4.60
N SER A 49 6.64 9.46 -4.92
CA SER A 49 6.89 8.87 -6.24
C SER A 49 6.39 7.44 -6.41
N ALA A 50 5.87 6.81 -5.35
CA ALA A 50 5.36 5.45 -5.44
C ALA A 50 4.11 5.40 -6.33
N ILE A 51 4.15 4.55 -7.36
CA ILE A 51 2.99 4.23 -8.19
C ILE A 51 1.98 3.39 -7.40
N LEU A 52 0.70 3.53 -7.73
CA LEU A 52 -0.37 2.80 -7.03
C LEU A 52 -0.40 1.33 -7.40
N TYR A 53 -0.09 1.04 -8.66
CA TYR A 53 0.00 -0.30 -9.21
C TYR A 53 1.00 -0.32 -10.36
N SER A 54 1.46 -1.52 -10.72
CA SER A 54 2.21 -1.79 -11.94
C SER A 54 1.54 -2.97 -12.65
N GLU A 55 1.27 -2.81 -13.94
CA GLU A 55 0.69 -3.87 -14.76
C GLU A 55 1.71 -4.36 -15.78
N THR A 56 1.67 -5.67 -16.03
CA THR A 56 2.39 -6.36 -17.09
C THR A 56 1.35 -7.12 -17.93
N GLN A 57 1.79 -7.84 -18.96
CA GLN A 57 0.86 -8.64 -19.77
C GLN A 57 0.10 -9.68 -18.93
N ASP A 58 0.74 -10.28 -17.93
CA ASP A 58 0.19 -11.44 -17.21
C ASP A 58 -0.10 -11.14 -15.72
N PHE A 59 0.37 -10.01 -15.19
CA PHE A 59 0.32 -9.72 -13.76
C PHE A 59 0.03 -8.26 -13.45
N ILE A 60 -0.68 -8.08 -12.34
CA ILE A 60 -0.90 -6.78 -11.68
C ILE A 60 -0.24 -6.84 -10.31
N PHE A 61 0.66 -5.89 -10.05
CA PHE A 61 1.27 -5.65 -8.75
C PHE A 61 0.60 -4.45 -8.11
N THR A 62 0.03 -4.65 -6.92
CA THR A 62 -0.60 -3.59 -6.12
C THR A 62 -0.45 -3.91 -4.65
N HIS A 63 -0.70 -2.93 -3.78
CA HIS A 63 -0.54 -3.09 -2.33
C HIS A 63 -1.68 -3.91 -1.70
N ALA A 64 -2.92 -3.70 -2.16
CA ALA A 64 -4.10 -4.39 -1.65
C ALA A 64 -4.87 -5.10 -2.78
N THR A 65 -6.20 -5.10 -2.73
CA THR A 65 -7.04 -5.94 -3.61
C THR A 65 -7.90 -5.10 -4.56
N PRO A 66 -7.60 -5.05 -5.88
CA PRO A 66 -8.38 -4.32 -6.85
C PRO A 66 -9.82 -4.82 -6.96
N LEU A 67 -10.73 -3.95 -7.40
CA LEU A 67 -12.11 -4.31 -7.73
C LEU A 67 -12.14 -5.03 -9.08
N PRO A 68 -12.57 -6.30 -9.15
CA PRO A 68 -12.44 -7.11 -10.37
C PRO A 68 -13.32 -6.63 -11.53
N HIS A 69 -14.31 -5.78 -11.25
CA HIS A 69 -15.24 -5.23 -12.25
C HIS A 69 -14.83 -3.84 -12.77
N LEU A 70 -13.70 -3.30 -12.31
CA LEU A 70 -13.17 -2.01 -12.77
C LEU A 70 -11.81 -2.21 -13.46
N PRO A 71 -11.54 -1.49 -14.55
CA PRO A 71 -10.19 -1.43 -15.11
C PRO A 71 -9.23 -0.75 -14.12
N MET A 72 -7.91 -0.96 -14.29
CA MET A 72 -6.90 -0.56 -13.30
C MET A 72 -6.77 0.96 -13.13
N ASP A 73 -7.04 1.74 -14.17
CA ASP A 73 -7.06 3.20 -14.16
C ASP A 73 -8.33 3.80 -13.53
N GLU A 74 -9.37 2.99 -13.29
CA GLU A 74 -10.61 3.39 -12.61
C GLU A 74 -10.70 2.89 -11.15
N GLN A 75 -9.65 2.23 -10.65
CA GLN A 75 -9.59 1.77 -9.27
C GLN A 75 -9.60 2.93 -8.27
N THR A 76 -10.14 2.69 -7.08
CA THR A 76 -10.17 3.69 -6.00
C THR A 76 -8.91 3.62 -5.15
N ASP A 77 -8.55 4.72 -4.47
CA ASP A 77 -7.41 4.72 -3.54
C ASP A 77 -7.60 3.67 -2.43
N ASP A 78 -8.85 3.46 -1.98
CA ASP A 78 -9.19 2.46 -0.97
C ASP A 78 -8.98 1.03 -1.48
N SER A 79 -9.43 0.70 -2.71
CA SER A 79 -9.25 -0.64 -3.26
C SER A 79 -7.77 -0.99 -3.45
N LEU A 80 -6.96 -0.02 -3.89
CA LEU A 80 -5.54 -0.23 -4.13
C LEU A 80 -4.68 -0.28 -2.86
N ARG A 81 -5.17 0.24 -1.72
CA ARG A 81 -4.36 0.38 -0.50
C ARG A 81 -4.88 -0.34 0.75
N TRP A 82 -6.18 -0.61 0.86
CA TRP A 82 -6.74 -1.05 2.15
C TRP A 82 -7.72 -2.21 2.03
N ARG A 83 -8.21 -2.50 0.83
CA ARG A 83 -9.19 -3.56 0.63
C ARG A 83 -8.61 -4.94 0.91
N PHE A 84 -9.21 -5.60 1.89
CA PHE A 84 -8.96 -7.01 2.20
C PHE A 84 -9.36 -7.92 1.03
N ILE A 85 -8.68 -9.05 0.93
CA ILE A 85 -9.03 -10.11 -0.01
C ILE A 85 -10.40 -10.66 0.40
N PRO A 86 -11.42 -10.62 -0.49
CA PRO A 86 -12.73 -11.15 -0.17
C PRO A 86 -12.66 -12.68 0.00
N LEU A 87 -13.51 -13.22 0.87
CA LEU A 87 -13.45 -14.63 1.29
C LEU A 87 -13.60 -15.62 0.11
N ASP A 88 -14.34 -15.24 -0.92
CA ASP A 88 -14.57 -15.98 -2.16
C ASP A 88 -13.46 -15.81 -3.21
N GLY A 89 -12.57 -14.82 -3.05
CA GLY A 89 -11.48 -14.51 -3.98
C GLY A 89 -10.12 -15.14 -3.62
N GLN A 90 -9.96 -15.73 -2.42
CA GLN A 90 -8.66 -16.23 -1.94
C GLN A 90 -8.01 -17.24 -2.89
N ASN A 91 -8.80 -18.10 -3.54
CA ASN A 91 -8.28 -19.11 -4.47
C ASN A 91 -7.76 -18.49 -5.78
N ALA A 92 -8.39 -17.42 -6.28
CA ALA A 92 -7.96 -16.74 -7.51
C ALA A 92 -6.74 -15.83 -7.28
N HIS A 93 -6.52 -15.35 -6.05
CA HIS A 93 -5.36 -14.53 -5.70
C HIS A 93 -4.06 -15.32 -5.46
N ILE A 94 -4.13 -16.64 -5.25
CA ILE A 94 -2.96 -17.49 -4.93
C ILE A 94 -2.48 -18.33 -6.13
N LEU A 95 -3.25 -18.46 -7.22
CA LEU A 95 -2.93 -19.43 -8.26
C LEU A 95 -2.42 -18.77 -9.55
N TYR A 96 -1.10 -18.61 -9.61
CA TYR A 96 -0.35 -19.08 -10.78
C TYR A 96 -0.16 -20.60 -10.64
N SER A 97 -1.24 -21.39 -10.56
CA SER A 97 -1.13 -22.79 -10.92
C SER A 97 -1.22 -22.87 -12.42
N SER A 98 -0.05 -22.97 -13.03
CA SER A 98 0.15 -23.82 -14.21
C SER A 98 -0.87 -24.96 -14.22
N ILE A 99 -1.75 -24.98 -15.22
CA ILE A 99 -2.27 -26.13 -15.97
C ILE A 99 -3.36 -25.58 -16.89
N SER A 100 -3.07 -25.46 -18.18
CA SER A 100 -4.07 -25.77 -19.20
C SER A 100 -4.26 -27.29 -19.19
N PRO A 101 -5.47 -27.82 -18.98
CA PRO A 101 -5.79 -29.14 -19.45
C PRO A 101 -6.51 -29.01 -20.80
N ASN A 102 -5.75 -29.38 -21.82
CA ASN A 102 -6.21 -29.96 -23.09
C ASN A 102 -6.78 -29.03 -24.16
N VAL A 103 -5.86 -28.61 -25.03
CA VAL A 103 -5.99 -28.92 -26.46
C VAL A 103 -6.13 -30.44 -26.60
N LEU A 104 -7.34 -30.90 -26.94
CA LEU A 104 -7.69 -31.90 -27.96
C LEU A 104 -9.21 -32.17 -27.87
#